data_AF-A0A535AKB2-F1
#
_entry.id   AF-A0A535AKB2-F1
#
_cell.length_a   1.000
_cell.length_b   1.000
_cell.length_c   1.000
_cell.angle_alpha   90.00
_cell.angle_beta   90.00
_cell.angle_gamma   90.00
#
_symmetry.space_group_name_H-M   'P 1'
#
loop_
_entity.id
_entity.type
_entity.pdbx_description
1 polymer ?
#
loop_
_entity_poly.entity_id
_entity_poly.type
_entity_poly.pdbx_seq_one_letter_code
_entity_poly.pdbx_strand_id
1 'polypeptide(L)'
;RFFAYLNLFTFAMLTLVLGDNLLLMFVGWEGVGFCSWALIGFWHKELPNTTAGNKAFIVNRIGDFGFVLGMFLLFWTMEARGHGTLVFRELAQHAHLLEGQVFWGLPVATLVTLFLFVGATGKSAQIPLYVWLPDAMAGPTPVSALIHAATMVTAGVYMIARTNFLFAMAPTTLHVVAFIGAATALLAATIALAQNDIKRVLAYSTVSQLGYMFLAMGVGAYAAGIFHLMTHAFFKACLFLGSGSVIHAMGGEQDMRKMGGLVKFLPATSATFIVATLAIAGIPPLAGFFSKDEILWQAFSSPHGSAALWATGVLVAGLTAFYMFRQVFMVFFGTCRADLETRHHLHESPAVMTIPLWILMGGSILAGLLWLPFDLFVPFEHWLAPVMEQHGEAQAATAGAGLESLLMLTSLAFAAGGIGLAYRMYASESLRPETFSEALGGLPYRAVLNKYWIDELYGLVFVRGTLLLCRAAAWFDLHVIDGLVDGSAALVRGWSWLSGRFDLYVVDGAVNGVADVTQFVGRRVRNVQSGAINAYLYVVLLGVLGGVLLYWSWAAAS
;
A
#
# COMPACT_ATOMS: atom_id res chain seq x y z
N ARG A 1 18.17 4.77 15.76
CA ARG A 1 17.39 4.54 14.51
C ARG A 1 15.98 4.01 14.80
N PHE A 2 15.82 2.85 15.45
CA PHE A 2 14.50 2.23 15.70
C PHE A 2 13.47 3.19 16.33
N PHE A 3 13.80 3.76 17.50
CA PHE A 3 12.92 4.70 18.20
C PHE A 3 12.62 5.99 17.42
N ALA A 4 13.54 6.44 16.54
CA ALA A 4 13.30 7.61 15.71
C ALA A 4 12.20 7.34 14.68
N TYR A 5 12.24 6.20 13.99
CA TYR A 5 11.17 5.80 13.08
C TYR A 5 9.87 5.47 13.80
N LEU A 6 9.93 4.88 14.99
CA LEU A 6 8.75 4.60 15.81
C LEU A 6 8.06 5.90 16.24
N ASN A 7 8.81 6.90 16.71
CA ASN A 7 8.26 8.20 17.10
C ASN A 7 7.74 8.98 15.88
N LEU A 8 8.43 8.90 14.74
CA LEU A 8 7.95 9.49 13.48
C LEU A 8 6.63 8.85 13.04
N PHE A 9 6.50 7.52 13.19
CA PHE A 9 5.25 6.82 12.94
C PHE A 9 4.12 7.33 13.84
N THR A 10 4.38 7.44 15.15
CA THR A 10 3.39 7.97 16.10
C THR A 10 2.99 9.40 15.74
N PHE A 11 3.94 10.26 15.38
CA PHE A 11 3.66 11.63 14.92
C PHE A 11 2.78 11.65 13.65
N ALA A 12 3.11 10.84 12.65
CA ALA A 12 2.34 10.75 11.41
C ALA A 12 0.92 10.20 11.67
N MET A 13 0.78 9.20 12.53
CA MET A 13 -0.52 8.64 12.89
C MET A 13 -1.37 9.63 13.70
N LEU A 14 -0.76 10.41 14.60
CA LEU A 14 -1.45 11.50 15.31
C LEU A 14 -1.90 12.59 14.34
N THR A 15 -1.07 12.93 13.35
CA THR A 15 -1.43 13.89 12.30
C THR A 15 -2.62 13.40 11.47
N LEU A 16 -2.66 12.09 11.15
CA LEU A 16 -3.77 11.46 10.43
C LEU A 16 -5.08 11.59 11.20
N VAL A 17 -5.09 11.27 12.49
CA VAL A 17 -6.32 11.21 13.31
C VAL A 17 -6.76 12.58 13.84
N LEU A 18 -5.82 13.49 14.10
CA LEU A 18 -6.14 14.85 14.56
C LEU A 18 -6.38 15.83 13.41
N GLY A 19 -6.14 15.43 12.17
CA GLY A 19 -6.36 16.27 11.00
C GLY A 19 -7.84 16.64 10.82
N ASP A 20 -8.14 17.92 10.66
CA ASP A 20 -9.52 18.40 10.46
C ASP A 20 -9.94 18.51 8.97
N ASN A 21 -9.08 18.06 8.06
CA ASN A 21 -9.35 18.03 6.63
C ASN A 21 -8.69 16.81 5.94
N LEU A 22 -9.22 16.44 4.77
CA LEU A 22 -8.74 15.30 4.00
C LEU A 22 -7.27 15.43 3.56
N LEU A 23 -6.80 16.64 3.29
CA LEU A 23 -5.42 16.89 2.85
C LEU A 23 -4.41 16.61 3.97
N LEU A 24 -4.66 17.11 5.18
CA LEU A 24 -3.81 16.87 6.34
C LEU A 24 -3.86 15.39 6.77
N MET A 25 -5.03 14.77 6.68
CA MET A 25 -5.15 13.32 6.86
C MET A 25 -4.27 12.57 5.85
N PHE A 26 -4.26 13.00 4.57
CA PHE A 26 -3.39 12.42 3.54
C PHE A 26 -1.89 12.60 3.82
N VAL A 27 -1.47 13.74 4.39
CA VAL A 27 -0.08 13.93 4.84
C VAL A 27 0.29 12.89 5.91
N GLY A 28 -0.58 12.69 6.90
CA GLY A 28 -0.40 11.63 7.91
C GLY A 28 -0.40 10.23 7.27
N TRP A 29 -1.27 9.99 6.30
CA TRP A 29 -1.46 8.74 5.55
C TRP A 29 -0.21 8.30 4.76
N GLU A 30 0.42 9.23 4.07
CA GLU A 30 1.71 9.05 3.40
C GLU A 30 2.84 8.87 4.42
N GLY A 31 2.84 9.69 5.49
CA GLY A 31 3.82 9.61 6.57
C GLY A 31 3.86 8.23 7.25
N VAL A 32 2.70 7.64 7.56
CA VAL A 32 2.63 6.27 8.12
C VAL A 32 3.09 5.22 7.11
N GLY A 33 2.82 5.43 5.81
CA GLY A 33 3.30 4.56 4.74
C GLY A 33 4.83 4.53 4.63
N PHE A 34 5.46 5.70 4.66
CA PHE A 34 6.93 5.83 4.69
C PHE A 34 7.54 5.19 5.93
N CYS A 35 6.97 5.44 7.11
CA CYS A 35 7.47 4.85 8.36
C CYS A 35 7.34 3.33 8.36
N SER A 36 6.25 2.79 7.80
CA SER A 36 6.05 1.34 7.65
C SER A 36 7.14 0.72 6.77
N TRP A 37 7.46 1.33 5.61
CA TRP A 37 8.56 0.91 4.75
C TRP A 37 9.90 0.86 5.51
N ALA A 38 10.24 1.94 6.22
CA ALA A 38 11.50 2.05 6.95
C ALA A 38 11.61 1.04 8.11
N LEU A 39 10.49 0.69 8.75
CA LEU A 39 10.46 -0.23 9.89
C LEU A 39 10.37 -1.71 9.47
N ILE A 40 9.69 -2.04 8.36
CA ILE A 40 9.73 -3.40 7.78
C ILE A 40 11.15 -3.69 7.28
N GLY A 41 11.75 -2.75 6.54
CA GLY A 41 13.13 -2.82 6.05
C GLY A 41 14.20 -2.51 7.10
N PHE A 42 13.89 -2.54 8.40
CA PHE A 42 14.81 -2.10 9.45
C PHE A 42 16.15 -2.85 9.42
N TRP A 43 16.09 -4.17 9.19
CA TRP A 43 17.25 -5.03 8.93
C TRP A 43 17.53 -5.16 7.43
N HIS A 44 17.76 -4.01 6.78
CA HIS A 44 17.97 -3.84 5.33
C HIS A 44 19.13 -4.65 4.71
N LYS A 45 20.03 -5.21 5.51
CA LYS A 45 21.10 -6.09 5.02
C LYS A 45 20.55 -7.41 4.47
N GLU A 46 19.41 -7.85 4.97
CA GLU A 46 18.71 -9.04 4.50
C GLU A 46 17.79 -8.68 3.34
N LEU A 47 18.07 -9.22 2.14
CA LEU A 47 17.28 -8.97 0.94
C LEU A 47 15.78 -9.28 1.11
N PRO A 48 15.36 -10.37 1.80
CA PRO A 48 13.94 -10.63 2.04
C PRO A 48 13.23 -9.49 2.78
N ASN A 49 13.89 -8.85 3.77
CA ASN A 49 13.30 -7.78 4.56
C ASN A 49 13.12 -6.51 3.72
N THR A 50 14.12 -6.16 2.90
CA THR A 50 14.06 -5.02 1.99
C THR A 50 12.99 -5.22 0.91
N THR A 51 12.88 -6.44 0.38
CA THR A 51 11.86 -6.80 -0.62
C THR A 51 10.45 -6.70 -0.03
N ALA A 52 10.25 -7.19 1.20
CA ALA A 52 8.99 -7.05 1.92
C ALA A 52 8.62 -5.58 2.18
N GLY A 53 9.59 -4.76 2.58
CA GLY A 53 9.39 -3.31 2.76
C GLY A 53 8.96 -2.64 1.46
N ASN A 54 9.64 -2.92 0.35
CA ASN A 54 9.30 -2.36 -0.97
C ASN A 54 7.92 -2.83 -1.44
N LYS A 55 7.58 -4.11 -1.28
CA LYS A 55 6.23 -4.63 -1.59
C LYS A 55 5.16 -3.86 -0.81
N ALA A 56 5.35 -3.68 0.50
CA ALA A 56 4.42 -2.91 1.31
C ALA A 56 4.28 -1.47 0.84
N PHE A 57 5.39 -0.79 0.53
CA PHE A 57 5.33 0.60 0.06
C PHE A 57 4.61 0.75 -1.27
N ILE A 58 4.93 -0.10 -2.26
CA ILE A 58 4.35 -0.06 -3.60
C ILE A 58 2.85 -0.37 -3.56
N VAL A 59 2.45 -1.42 -2.84
CA VAL A 59 1.03 -1.82 -2.75
C VAL A 59 0.21 -0.73 -2.04
N ASN A 60 0.75 -0.12 -0.98
CA ASN A 60 0.10 1.02 -0.35
C ASN A 60 0.01 2.23 -1.29
N ARG A 61 1.04 2.51 -2.08
CA ARG A 61 1.06 3.62 -3.05
C ARG A 61 -0.04 3.50 -4.11
N ILE A 62 -0.36 2.28 -4.54
CA ILE A 62 -1.48 2.03 -5.47
C ILE A 62 -2.81 2.48 -4.82
N GLY A 63 -3.02 2.16 -3.55
CA GLY A 63 -4.16 2.67 -2.79
C GLY A 63 -4.13 4.19 -2.66
N ASP A 64 -2.97 4.75 -2.30
CA ASP A 64 -2.77 6.18 -2.08
C ASP A 64 -3.11 7.01 -3.36
N PHE A 65 -2.89 6.44 -4.55
CA PHE A 65 -3.35 7.04 -5.81
C PHE A 65 -4.88 7.17 -5.88
N GLY A 66 -5.62 6.14 -5.46
CA GLY A 66 -7.07 6.20 -5.33
C GLY A 66 -7.51 7.30 -4.35
N PHE A 67 -6.88 7.39 -3.19
CA PHE A 67 -7.17 8.46 -2.22
C PHE A 67 -7.05 9.85 -2.85
N VAL A 68 -5.93 10.12 -3.54
CA VAL A 68 -5.67 11.42 -4.19
C VAL A 68 -6.70 11.72 -5.27
N LEU A 69 -7.05 10.74 -6.11
CA LEU A 69 -8.11 10.92 -7.11
C LEU A 69 -9.46 11.26 -6.49
N GLY A 70 -9.83 10.58 -5.40
CA GLY A 70 -11.06 10.89 -4.66
C GLY A 70 -11.06 12.30 -4.09
N MET A 71 -9.94 12.72 -3.49
CA MET A 71 -9.75 14.07 -2.95
C MET A 71 -9.82 15.15 -4.05
N PHE A 72 -9.18 14.94 -5.20
CA PHE A 72 -9.21 15.89 -6.31
C PHE A 72 -10.60 15.99 -6.94
N LEU A 73 -11.27 14.86 -7.17
CA LEU A 73 -12.62 14.87 -7.73
C LEU A 73 -13.61 15.56 -6.79
N LEU A 74 -13.50 15.30 -5.48
CA LEU A 74 -14.32 15.95 -4.46
C LEU A 74 -14.08 17.47 -4.47
N PHE A 75 -12.83 17.91 -4.34
CA PHE A 75 -12.50 19.33 -4.32
C PHE A 75 -12.94 20.04 -5.61
N TRP A 76 -12.67 19.45 -6.78
CA TRP A 76 -13.05 20.02 -8.06
C TRP A 76 -14.58 20.17 -8.20
N THR A 77 -15.34 19.15 -7.81
CA THR A 77 -16.81 19.21 -7.89
C THR A 77 -17.37 20.27 -6.93
N MET A 78 -16.82 20.36 -5.71
CA MET A 78 -17.23 21.35 -4.72
C MET A 78 -16.87 22.78 -5.14
N GLU A 79 -15.68 22.97 -5.72
CA GLU A 79 -15.23 24.27 -6.25
C GLU A 79 -16.07 24.72 -7.45
N ALA A 80 -16.45 23.79 -8.34
CA ALA A 80 -17.38 24.08 -9.43
C ALA A 80 -18.77 24.57 -8.93
N ARG A 81 -19.09 24.34 -7.65
CA ARG A 81 -20.28 24.83 -6.97
C ARG A 81 -20.02 26.05 -6.06
N GLY A 82 -18.81 26.60 -6.07
CA GLY A 82 -18.41 27.78 -5.29
C GLY A 82 -18.00 27.48 -3.84
N HIS A 83 -17.80 26.21 -3.49
CA HIS A 83 -17.48 25.77 -2.12
C HIS A 83 -16.26 24.83 -2.09
N GLY A 84 -15.15 25.17 -2.72
CA GLY A 84 -13.93 24.36 -2.71
C GLY A 84 -13.34 24.19 -1.31
N THR A 85 -13.66 23.06 -0.67
CA THR A 85 -13.17 22.71 0.66
C THR A 85 -12.82 21.24 0.77
N LEU A 86 -11.92 20.94 1.70
CA LEU A 86 -11.58 19.58 2.13
C LEU A 86 -11.72 19.41 3.65
N VAL A 87 -12.22 20.44 4.35
CA VAL A 87 -12.45 20.44 5.79
C VAL A 87 -13.67 19.59 6.10
N PHE A 88 -13.55 18.64 7.03
CA PHE A 88 -14.61 17.64 7.25
C PHE A 88 -15.96 18.27 7.62
N ARG A 89 -15.94 19.30 8.48
CA ARG A 89 -17.17 19.99 8.93
C ARG A 89 -17.86 20.73 7.78
N GLU A 90 -17.09 21.45 6.98
CA GLU A 90 -17.62 22.19 5.83
C GLU A 90 -18.12 21.23 4.74
N LEU A 91 -17.38 20.15 4.48
CA LEU A 91 -17.80 19.08 3.57
C LEU A 91 -19.13 18.46 4.00
N ALA A 92 -19.29 18.14 5.29
CA ALA A 92 -20.53 17.56 5.81
C ALA A 92 -21.72 18.53 5.64
N GLN A 93 -21.54 19.82 5.93
CA GLN A 93 -22.59 20.83 5.77
C GLN A 93 -23.03 21.02 4.32
N HIS A 94 -22.08 20.92 3.38
CA HIS A 94 -22.31 21.17 1.96
C HIS A 94 -22.37 19.87 1.13
N ALA A 95 -22.49 18.71 1.76
CA ALA A 95 -22.50 17.41 1.07
C ALA A 95 -23.62 17.29 0.03
N HIS A 96 -24.78 17.91 0.31
CA HIS A 96 -25.94 17.99 -0.59
C HIS A 96 -25.59 18.59 -1.98
N LEU A 97 -24.52 19.39 -2.10
CA LEU A 97 -24.07 19.93 -3.40
C LEU A 97 -23.58 18.85 -4.37
N LEU A 98 -23.23 17.67 -3.85
CA LEU A 98 -22.83 16.51 -4.64
C LEU A 98 -24.04 15.74 -5.20
N GLU A 99 -25.26 16.01 -4.70
CA GLU A 99 -26.48 15.36 -5.18
C GLU A 99 -26.76 15.74 -6.63
N GLY A 100 -27.16 14.74 -7.42
CA GLY A 100 -27.39 14.88 -8.86
C GLY A 100 -26.14 15.17 -9.69
N GLN A 101 -24.95 15.29 -9.09
CA GLN A 101 -23.71 15.47 -9.83
C GLN A 101 -23.26 14.14 -10.44
N VAL A 102 -22.89 14.18 -11.71
CA VAL A 102 -22.50 13.00 -12.48
C VAL A 102 -21.15 13.24 -13.14
N PHE A 103 -20.27 12.26 -13.05
CA PHE A 103 -19.00 12.21 -13.78
C PHE A 103 -18.88 10.83 -14.43
N TRP A 104 -18.55 10.79 -15.73
CA TRP A 104 -18.58 9.56 -16.54
C TRP A 104 -19.88 8.75 -16.46
N GLY A 105 -21.02 9.43 -16.30
CA GLY A 105 -22.33 8.76 -16.19
C GLY A 105 -22.62 8.14 -14.81
N LEU A 106 -21.72 8.28 -13.84
CA LEU A 106 -21.89 7.79 -12.47
C LEU A 106 -22.02 8.94 -11.46
N PRO A 107 -22.78 8.77 -10.36
CA PRO A 107 -22.86 9.78 -9.30
C PRO A 107 -21.47 10.12 -8.74
N VAL A 108 -21.16 11.41 -8.61
CA VAL A 108 -19.84 11.85 -8.11
C VAL A 108 -19.57 11.32 -6.71
N ALA A 109 -20.57 11.33 -5.81
CA ALA A 109 -20.43 10.78 -4.46
C ALA A 109 -20.00 9.31 -4.47
N THR A 110 -20.53 8.50 -5.41
CA THR A 110 -20.13 7.09 -5.58
C THR A 110 -18.69 6.98 -6.07
N LEU A 111 -18.28 7.78 -7.06
CA LEU A 111 -16.90 7.77 -7.56
C LEU A 111 -15.89 8.21 -6.50
N VAL A 112 -16.18 9.31 -5.80
CA VAL A 112 -15.32 9.82 -4.71
C VAL A 112 -15.15 8.76 -3.63
N THR A 113 -16.25 8.16 -3.16
CA THR A 113 -16.20 7.14 -2.10
C THR A 113 -15.53 5.85 -2.56
N LEU A 114 -15.70 5.43 -3.82
CA LEU A 114 -14.96 4.30 -4.40
C LEU A 114 -13.45 4.58 -4.47
N PHE A 115 -13.05 5.77 -4.90
CA PHE A 115 -11.64 6.18 -4.94
C PHE A 115 -11.02 6.25 -3.54
N LEU A 116 -11.71 6.84 -2.58
CA LEU A 116 -11.30 6.83 -1.17
C LEU A 116 -11.22 5.39 -0.64
N PHE A 117 -12.19 4.54 -0.98
CA PHE A 117 -12.18 3.13 -0.61
C PHE A 117 -10.99 2.38 -1.21
N VAL A 118 -10.58 2.65 -2.46
CA VAL A 118 -9.31 2.12 -3.01
C VAL A 118 -8.12 2.54 -2.13
N GLY A 119 -8.08 3.79 -1.65
CA GLY A 119 -7.16 4.24 -0.61
C GLY A 119 -7.19 3.35 0.63
N ALA A 120 -8.38 3.18 1.21
CA ALA A 120 -8.59 2.34 2.38
C ALA A 120 -8.15 0.88 2.15
N THR A 121 -8.39 0.31 0.96
CA THR A 121 -8.00 -1.07 0.64
C THR A 121 -6.48 -1.28 0.72
N GLY A 122 -5.69 -0.29 0.33
CA GLY A 122 -4.22 -0.32 0.41
C GLY A 122 -3.73 -0.42 1.85
N LYS A 123 -4.10 0.56 2.70
CA LYS A 123 -3.63 0.61 4.09
C LYS A 123 -4.23 -0.47 4.98
N SER A 124 -5.50 -0.82 4.77
CA SER A 124 -6.21 -1.80 5.59
C SER A 124 -6.15 -3.23 5.04
N ALA A 125 -5.25 -3.48 4.09
CA ALA A 125 -4.99 -4.79 3.53
C ALA A 125 -6.27 -5.53 3.12
N GLN A 126 -7.16 -4.85 2.39
CA GLN A 126 -8.38 -5.47 1.84
C GLN A 126 -8.09 -6.07 0.47
N ILE A 127 -8.94 -6.98 -0.01
CA ILE A 127 -8.88 -7.42 -1.41
C ILE A 127 -9.05 -6.19 -2.31
N PRO A 128 -8.21 -6.00 -3.34
CA PRO A 128 -7.14 -6.90 -3.83
C PRO A 128 -5.74 -6.66 -3.24
N LEU A 129 -5.54 -5.64 -2.41
CA LEU A 129 -4.23 -5.14 -1.97
C LEU A 129 -3.72 -5.74 -0.65
N TYR A 130 -4.29 -6.84 -0.15
CA TYR A 130 -3.94 -7.42 1.16
C TYR A 130 -2.53 -8.06 1.25
N VAL A 131 -1.90 -8.36 0.11
CA VAL A 131 -0.73 -9.24 -0.01
C VAL A 131 0.53 -8.77 0.73
N TRP A 132 0.61 -7.50 1.14
CA TRP A 132 1.79 -6.96 1.79
C TRP A 132 1.84 -7.24 3.30
N LEU A 133 0.69 -7.38 3.95
CA LEU A 133 0.63 -7.46 5.42
C LEU A 133 1.31 -8.72 6.00
N PRO A 134 1.15 -9.91 5.41
CA PRO A 134 1.85 -11.11 5.88
C PRO A 134 3.37 -11.00 5.75
N ASP A 135 3.86 -10.35 4.69
CA ASP A 135 5.30 -10.15 4.44
C ASP A 135 5.88 -9.06 5.35
N ALA A 136 5.07 -8.10 5.79
CA ALA A 136 5.47 -7.08 6.76
C ALA A 136 5.92 -7.67 8.11
N MET A 137 5.61 -8.94 8.38
CA MET A 137 6.09 -9.68 9.55
C MET A 137 7.60 -9.97 9.52
N ALA A 138 8.30 -9.64 8.42
CA ALA A 138 9.75 -9.56 8.38
C ALA A 138 10.32 -8.50 9.36
N GLY A 139 9.54 -7.45 9.66
CA GLY A 139 9.95 -6.39 10.58
C GLY A 139 10.04 -6.85 12.05
N PRO A 140 10.70 -6.06 12.92
CA PRO A 140 10.77 -6.34 14.34
C PRO A 140 9.39 -6.48 14.98
N THR A 141 9.20 -7.43 15.89
CA THR A 141 7.87 -7.74 16.47
C THR A 141 7.15 -6.56 17.13
N PRO A 142 7.81 -5.60 17.82
CA PRO A 142 7.13 -4.40 18.31
C PRO A 142 6.51 -3.54 17.21
N VAL A 143 7.10 -3.55 16.00
CA VAL A 143 6.55 -2.87 14.81
C VAL A 143 5.27 -3.58 14.36
N SER A 144 5.30 -4.91 14.29
CA SER A 144 4.12 -5.70 13.92
C SER A 144 2.95 -5.45 14.88
N ALA A 145 3.22 -5.34 16.18
CA ALA A 145 2.20 -5.03 17.18
C ALA A 145 1.61 -3.62 17.03
N LEU A 146 2.45 -2.59 16.89
CA LEU A 146 1.97 -1.21 16.82
C LEU A 146 1.36 -0.88 15.46
N ILE A 147 2.13 -1.08 14.38
CA ILE A 147 1.82 -0.58 13.03
C ILE A 147 0.83 -1.51 12.34
N HIS A 148 1.22 -2.77 12.19
CA HIS A 148 0.54 -3.72 11.31
C HIS A 148 -0.65 -4.42 11.97
N ALA A 149 -0.84 -4.23 13.27
CA ALA A 149 -1.97 -4.79 14.00
C ALA A 149 -2.94 -3.73 14.53
N ALA A 150 -2.45 -2.60 15.06
CA ALA A 150 -3.31 -1.66 15.78
C ALA A 150 -3.60 -0.35 15.03
N THR A 151 -2.63 0.24 14.34
CA THR A 151 -2.71 1.67 13.96
C THR A 151 -2.70 1.98 12.47
N MET A 152 -1.72 1.50 11.69
CA MET A 152 -1.68 1.82 10.25
C MET A 152 -2.83 1.16 9.51
N VAL A 153 -3.09 -0.10 9.84
CA VAL A 153 -4.09 -0.92 9.15
C VAL A 153 -5.52 -0.50 9.47
N THR A 154 -5.72 0.31 10.50
CA THR A 154 -7.03 0.82 10.92
C THR A 154 -7.33 2.21 10.34
N ALA A 155 -6.34 2.86 9.68
CA ALA A 155 -6.51 4.16 9.04
C ALA A 155 -7.64 4.19 8.00
N GLY A 156 -7.81 3.11 7.22
CA GLY A 156 -8.91 2.99 6.25
C GLY A 156 -10.28 2.96 6.91
N VAL A 157 -10.45 2.20 8.00
CA VAL A 157 -11.68 2.17 8.80
C VAL A 157 -11.98 3.56 9.36
N TYR A 158 -10.97 4.22 9.94
CA TYR A 158 -11.09 5.57 10.47
C TYR A 158 -11.51 6.59 9.40
N MET A 159 -10.90 6.54 8.21
CA MET A 159 -11.25 7.43 7.10
C MET A 159 -12.71 7.25 6.66
N ILE A 160 -13.18 6.01 6.49
CA ILE A 160 -14.57 5.74 6.10
C ILE A 160 -15.51 6.26 7.18
N ALA A 161 -15.25 5.96 8.46
CA ALA A 161 -16.06 6.46 9.56
C ALA A 161 -16.06 8.00 9.66
N ARG A 162 -14.92 8.66 9.40
CA ARG A 162 -14.81 10.12 9.42
C ARG A 162 -15.49 10.80 8.23
N THR A 163 -15.65 10.06 7.12
CA THR A 163 -16.33 10.51 5.90
C THR A 163 -17.69 9.83 5.71
N ASN A 164 -18.31 9.35 6.81
CA ASN A 164 -19.57 8.59 6.78
C ASN A 164 -20.67 9.28 5.96
N PHE A 165 -20.75 10.61 6.04
CA PHE A 165 -21.72 11.43 5.30
C PHE A 165 -21.59 11.29 3.78
N LEU A 166 -20.38 11.09 3.24
CA LEU A 166 -20.17 10.82 1.81
C LEU A 166 -20.59 9.39 1.45
N PHE A 167 -20.28 8.42 2.31
CA PHE A 167 -20.60 7.02 2.09
C PHE A 167 -22.11 6.74 2.19
N ALA A 168 -22.82 7.43 3.08
CA ALA A 168 -24.27 7.38 3.19
C ALA A 168 -24.99 7.82 1.90
N MET A 169 -24.41 8.78 1.17
CA MET A 169 -24.91 9.22 -0.14
C MET A 169 -24.61 8.23 -1.29
N ALA A 170 -23.81 7.18 -1.03
CA ALA A 170 -23.36 6.22 -2.02
C ALA A 170 -23.66 4.76 -1.62
N PRO A 171 -24.93 4.32 -1.65
CA PRO A 171 -25.32 2.94 -1.31
C PRO A 171 -24.56 1.88 -2.11
N THR A 172 -24.28 2.15 -3.39
CA THR A 172 -23.47 1.25 -4.23
C THR A 172 -22.08 1.02 -3.64
N THR A 173 -21.42 2.08 -3.16
CA THR A 173 -20.12 1.96 -2.51
C THR A 173 -20.23 1.17 -1.22
N LEU A 174 -21.23 1.44 -0.38
CA LEU A 174 -21.47 0.69 0.86
C LEU A 174 -21.57 -0.82 0.64
N HIS A 175 -22.35 -1.26 -0.36
CA HIS A 175 -22.44 -2.68 -0.73
C HIS A 175 -21.09 -3.26 -1.20
N VAL A 176 -20.31 -2.50 -1.97
CA VAL A 176 -18.96 -2.92 -2.39
C VAL A 176 -18.04 -3.08 -1.18
N VAL A 177 -18.06 -2.12 -0.24
CA VAL A 177 -17.28 -2.17 1.01
C VAL A 177 -17.67 -3.39 1.84
N ALA A 178 -18.97 -3.64 2.02
CA ALA A 178 -19.48 -4.78 2.79
C ALA A 178 -19.07 -6.13 2.16
N PHE A 179 -19.22 -6.26 0.85
CA PHE A 179 -18.84 -7.46 0.11
C PHE A 179 -17.33 -7.73 0.18
N ILE A 180 -16.50 -6.71 -0.08
CA ILE A 180 -15.04 -6.85 -0.01
C ILE A 180 -14.60 -7.14 1.43
N GLY A 181 -15.21 -6.51 2.43
CA GLY A 181 -14.94 -6.80 3.85
C GLY A 181 -15.21 -8.26 4.19
N ALA A 182 -16.39 -8.78 3.85
CA ALA A 182 -16.75 -10.19 4.08
C ALA A 182 -15.86 -11.16 3.31
N ALA A 183 -15.58 -10.89 2.03
CA ALA A 183 -14.70 -11.71 1.20
C ALA A 183 -13.26 -11.72 1.73
N THR A 184 -12.73 -10.57 2.15
CA THR A 184 -11.41 -10.45 2.77
C THR A 184 -11.36 -11.22 4.09
N ALA A 185 -12.41 -11.09 4.91
CA ALA A 185 -12.54 -11.79 6.19
C ALA A 185 -12.42 -13.31 6.02
N LEU A 186 -13.16 -13.85 5.05
CA LEU A 186 -13.19 -15.29 4.72
C LEU A 186 -11.88 -15.77 4.10
N LEU A 187 -11.36 -15.05 3.10
CA LEU A 187 -10.12 -15.40 2.43
C LEU A 187 -8.97 -15.48 3.43
N ALA A 188 -8.79 -14.44 4.26
CA ALA A 188 -7.71 -14.41 5.23
C ALA A 188 -7.86 -15.46 6.34
N ALA A 189 -9.09 -15.69 6.84
CA ALA A 189 -9.34 -16.70 7.86
C ALA A 189 -9.01 -18.11 7.35
N THR A 190 -9.35 -18.43 6.11
CA THR A 190 -8.97 -19.72 5.52
C THR A 190 -7.45 -19.85 5.42
N ILE A 191 -6.73 -18.85 4.90
CA ILE A 191 -5.25 -18.87 4.80
C ILE A 191 -4.60 -19.13 6.16
N ALA A 192 -5.09 -18.48 7.22
CA ALA A 192 -4.57 -18.62 8.58
C ALA A 192 -4.63 -20.06 9.12
N LEU A 193 -5.57 -20.89 8.67
CA LEU A 193 -5.71 -22.29 9.08
C LEU A 193 -4.44 -23.12 8.81
N ALA A 194 -3.74 -22.83 7.72
CA ALA A 194 -2.59 -23.61 7.24
C ALA A 194 -1.23 -22.97 7.54
N GLN A 195 -1.19 -21.73 8.06
CA GLN A 195 0.08 -21.06 8.35
C GLN A 195 0.76 -21.69 9.59
N ASN A 196 2.08 -21.87 9.53
CA ASN A 196 2.87 -22.47 10.62
C ASN A 196 3.70 -21.45 11.40
N ASP A 197 3.89 -20.26 10.84
CA ASP A 197 4.61 -19.16 11.48
C ASP A 197 3.68 -18.40 12.44
N ILE A 198 4.12 -18.24 13.70
CA ILE A 198 3.33 -17.64 14.77
C ILE A 198 2.91 -16.19 14.47
N LYS A 199 3.76 -15.40 13.77
CA LYS A 199 3.44 -14.01 13.38
C LYS A 199 2.56 -13.97 12.15
N ARG A 200 2.75 -14.87 11.18
CA ARG A 200 1.92 -14.90 9.96
C ARG A 200 0.48 -15.31 10.26
N VAL A 201 0.24 -16.26 11.17
CA VAL A 201 -1.13 -16.57 11.62
C VAL A 201 -1.79 -15.31 12.18
N LEU A 202 -1.09 -14.57 13.04
CA LEU A 202 -1.58 -13.30 13.58
C LEU A 202 -1.76 -12.23 12.48
N ALA A 203 -0.89 -12.16 11.47
CA ALA A 203 -1.05 -11.20 10.39
C ALA A 203 -2.31 -11.45 9.56
N TYR A 204 -2.57 -12.71 9.17
CA TYR A 204 -3.81 -13.07 8.48
C TYR A 204 -5.03 -12.92 9.38
N SER A 205 -4.91 -13.15 10.69
CA SER A 205 -5.99 -12.83 11.61
C SER A 205 -6.31 -11.32 11.61
N THR A 206 -5.30 -10.44 11.51
CA THR A 206 -5.52 -9.00 11.37
C THR A 206 -6.26 -8.67 10.07
N VAL A 207 -5.84 -9.23 8.92
CA VAL A 207 -6.55 -9.05 7.64
C VAL A 207 -8.01 -9.45 7.79
N SER A 208 -8.26 -10.57 8.47
CA SER A 208 -9.62 -11.07 8.69
C SER A 208 -10.47 -10.15 9.58
N GLN A 209 -9.90 -9.65 10.69
CA GLN A 209 -10.60 -8.73 11.60
C GLN A 209 -10.85 -7.35 10.98
N LEU A 210 -9.93 -6.85 10.17
CA LEU A 210 -10.19 -5.65 9.37
C LEU A 210 -11.32 -5.90 8.38
N GLY A 211 -11.41 -7.10 7.79
CA GLY A 211 -12.57 -7.51 6.99
C GLY A 211 -13.90 -7.36 7.74
N TYR A 212 -13.97 -7.72 9.04
CA TYR A 212 -15.15 -7.45 9.87
C TYR A 212 -15.42 -5.96 10.06
N MET A 213 -14.38 -5.16 10.33
CA MET A 213 -14.54 -3.71 10.48
C MET A 213 -15.06 -3.07 9.19
N PHE A 214 -14.57 -3.51 8.03
CA PHE A 214 -15.06 -3.07 6.72
C PHE A 214 -16.46 -3.57 6.42
N LEU A 215 -16.81 -4.79 6.83
CA LEU A 215 -18.18 -5.27 6.77
C LEU A 215 -19.11 -4.33 7.57
N ALA A 216 -18.73 -3.97 8.79
CA ALA A 216 -19.46 -3.02 9.63
C ALA A 216 -19.61 -1.65 8.95
N MET A 217 -18.51 -1.08 8.43
CA MET A 217 -18.56 0.18 7.69
C MET A 217 -19.47 0.11 6.47
N GLY A 218 -19.42 -1.01 5.72
CA GLY A 218 -20.20 -1.19 4.49
C GLY A 218 -21.69 -1.43 4.73
N VAL A 219 -22.08 -1.92 5.91
CA VAL A 219 -23.50 -2.01 6.29
C VAL A 219 -23.99 -0.77 7.04
N GLY A 220 -23.17 0.28 7.17
CA GLY A 220 -23.50 1.52 7.86
C GLY A 220 -23.38 1.48 9.38
N ALA A 221 -22.84 0.39 9.95
CA ALA A 221 -22.61 0.25 11.39
C ALA A 221 -21.27 0.88 11.82
N TYR A 222 -21.16 2.20 11.64
CA TYR A 222 -19.91 2.93 11.86
C TYR A 222 -19.44 2.87 13.32
N ALA A 223 -20.35 3.03 14.29
CA ALA A 223 -20.03 2.95 15.71
C ALA A 223 -19.49 1.57 16.10
N ALA A 224 -20.16 0.49 15.67
CA ALA A 224 -19.75 -0.89 15.94
C ALA A 224 -18.36 -1.20 15.37
N GLY A 225 -18.05 -0.76 14.14
CA GLY A 225 -16.74 -1.00 13.55
C GLY A 225 -15.61 -0.19 14.22
N ILE A 226 -15.86 1.04 14.68
CA ILE A 226 -14.88 1.81 15.47
C ILE A 226 -14.70 1.22 16.86
N PHE A 227 -15.78 0.72 17.47
CA PHE A 227 -15.69 0.02 18.74
C PHE A 227 -14.84 -1.25 18.61
N HIS A 228 -15.06 -2.05 17.57
CA HIS A 228 -14.24 -3.23 17.28
C HIS A 228 -12.79 -2.88 16.97
N LEU A 229 -12.52 -1.76 16.28
CA LEU A 229 -11.16 -1.25 16.07
C LEU A 229 -10.43 -1.03 17.40
N MET A 230 -11.09 -0.41 18.38
CA MET A 230 -10.53 -0.16 19.71
C MET A 230 -10.27 -1.46 20.48
N THR A 231 -11.25 -2.36 20.57
CA THR A 231 -11.07 -3.63 21.29
C THR A 231 -9.96 -4.47 20.63
N HIS A 232 -9.94 -4.48 19.30
CA HIS A 232 -8.91 -5.13 18.49
C HIS A 232 -7.50 -4.63 18.76
N ALA A 233 -7.32 -3.33 18.92
CA ALA A 233 -6.01 -2.77 19.24
C ALA A 233 -5.43 -3.38 20.53
N PHE A 234 -6.26 -3.59 21.58
CA PHE A 234 -5.81 -4.20 22.83
C PHE A 234 -5.43 -5.68 22.66
N PHE A 235 -6.36 -6.52 22.20
CA PHE A 235 -6.09 -7.96 22.15
C PHE A 235 -5.05 -8.32 21.09
N LYS A 236 -4.98 -7.60 19.96
CA LYS A 236 -3.95 -7.86 18.95
C LYS A 236 -2.56 -7.39 19.34
N ALA A 237 -2.45 -6.21 19.96
CA ALA A 237 -1.15 -5.78 20.49
C ALA A 237 -0.66 -6.79 21.54
N CYS A 238 -1.55 -7.29 22.41
CA CYS A 238 -1.23 -8.33 23.37
C CYS A 238 -0.74 -9.61 22.67
N LEU A 239 -1.45 -10.11 21.66
CA LEU A 239 -1.08 -11.32 20.91
C LEU A 239 0.26 -11.15 20.16
N PHE A 240 0.48 -10.03 19.48
CA PHE A 240 1.74 -9.81 18.75
C PHE A 240 2.94 -9.63 19.70
N LEU A 241 2.80 -8.84 20.76
CA LEU A 241 3.89 -8.69 21.74
C LEU A 241 4.13 -10.00 22.50
N GLY A 242 3.08 -10.74 22.83
CA GLY A 242 3.17 -12.06 23.44
C GLY A 242 3.86 -13.08 22.53
N SER A 243 3.59 -13.05 21.22
CA SER A 243 4.35 -13.83 20.23
C SER A 243 5.83 -13.41 20.21
N GLY A 244 6.13 -12.12 20.43
CA GLY A 244 7.50 -11.62 20.57
C GLY A 244 8.23 -12.19 21.79
N SER A 245 7.56 -12.27 22.93
CA SER A 245 8.08 -12.95 24.13
C SER A 245 8.36 -14.43 23.87
N VAL A 246 7.45 -15.12 23.18
CA VAL A 246 7.63 -16.53 22.78
C VAL A 246 8.83 -16.69 21.84
N ILE A 247 8.94 -15.87 20.80
CA ILE A 247 10.05 -15.91 19.84
C ILE A 247 11.38 -15.63 20.54
N HIS A 248 11.41 -14.67 21.48
CA HIS A 248 12.60 -14.36 22.26
C HIS A 248 13.05 -15.55 23.12
N ALA A 249 12.13 -16.19 23.83
CA ALA A 249 12.42 -17.38 24.63
C ALA A 249 12.85 -18.58 23.77
N MET A 250 12.34 -18.68 22.54
CA MET A 250 12.65 -19.73 21.57
C MET A 250 13.90 -19.44 20.72
N GLY A 251 14.76 -18.50 21.11
CA GLY A 251 16.00 -18.19 20.38
C GLY A 251 15.80 -17.63 18.97
N GLY A 252 14.63 -17.06 18.68
CA GLY A 252 14.28 -16.53 17.35
C GLY A 252 13.43 -17.46 16.48
N GLU A 253 13.13 -18.69 16.93
CA GLU A 253 12.28 -19.63 16.19
C GLU A 253 10.82 -19.14 16.13
N GLN A 254 10.22 -19.18 14.94
CA GLN A 254 8.86 -18.69 14.66
C GLN A 254 7.89 -19.79 14.23
N ASP A 255 8.41 -20.96 13.85
CA ASP A 255 7.61 -22.11 13.44
C ASP A 255 6.98 -22.82 14.65
N MET A 256 5.65 -22.76 14.73
CA MET A 256 4.86 -23.37 15.81
C MET A 256 5.05 -24.88 15.92
N ARG A 257 5.48 -25.56 14.85
CA ARG A 257 5.73 -27.01 14.86
C ARG A 257 6.91 -27.39 15.75
N LYS A 258 7.84 -26.46 15.98
CA LYS A 258 8.99 -26.62 16.88
C LYS A 258 8.74 -26.09 18.29
N MET A 259 7.54 -25.57 18.57
CA MET A 259 7.13 -25.08 19.89
C MET A 259 6.34 -26.16 20.64
N GLY A 260 5.79 -25.85 21.82
CA GLY A 260 4.93 -26.75 22.60
C GLY A 260 5.29 -26.75 24.08
N GLY A 261 4.31 -26.98 24.94
CA GLY A 261 4.50 -27.08 26.40
C GLY A 261 5.08 -25.83 27.07
N LEU A 262 5.05 -24.67 26.40
CA LEU A 262 5.68 -23.44 26.89
C LEU A 262 4.98 -22.82 28.09
N VAL A 263 3.75 -23.24 28.41
CA VAL A 263 2.99 -22.74 29.58
C VAL A 263 3.74 -22.87 30.90
N LYS A 264 4.59 -23.89 31.04
CA LYS A 264 5.39 -24.13 32.24
C LYS A 264 6.56 -23.17 32.39
N PHE A 265 7.07 -22.65 31.27
CA PHE A 265 8.26 -21.80 31.23
C PHE A 265 7.90 -20.32 31.13
N LEU A 266 6.77 -20.01 30.49
CA LEU A 266 6.30 -18.66 30.18
C LEU A 266 4.89 -18.42 30.76
N PRO A 267 4.66 -18.54 32.08
CA PRO A 267 3.30 -18.51 32.65
C PRO A 267 2.59 -17.17 32.43
N ALA A 268 3.29 -16.04 32.52
CA ALA A 268 2.70 -14.71 32.35
C ALA A 268 2.39 -14.44 30.88
N THR A 269 3.32 -14.76 29.99
CA THR A 269 3.10 -14.64 28.55
C THR A 269 1.97 -15.56 28.08
N SER A 270 1.90 -16.80 28.60
CA SER A 270 0.85 -17.75 28.23
C SER A 270 -0.54 -17.29 28.69
N ALA A 271 -0.68 -16.82 29.94
CA ALA A 271 -1.95 -16.35 30.47
C ALA A 271 -2.48 -15.16 29.66
N THR A 272 -1.64 -14.15 29.43
CA THR A 272 -2.01 -12.96 28.65
C THR A 272 -2.38 -13.30 27.21
N PHE A 273 -1.63 -14.21 26.57
CA PHE A 273 -1.91 -14.68 25.22
C PHE A 273 -3.24 -15.45 25.11
N ILE A 274 -3.54 -16.34 26.07
CA ILE A 274 -4.78 -17.13 26.10
C ILE A 274 -5.99 -16.21 26.31
N VAL A 275 -5.93 -15.25 27.24
CA VAL A 275 -7.03 -14.30 27.47
C VAL A 275 -7.27 -13.42 26.25
N ALA A 276 -6.21 -12.93 25.60
CA ALA A 276 -6.34 -12.17 24.36
C ALA A 276 -6.89 -13.04 23.21
N THR A 277 -6.57 -14.34 23.18
CA THR A 277 -7.12 -15.31 22.22
C THR A 277 -8.61 -15.55 22.45
N LEU A 278 -9.05 -15.67 23.70
CA LEU A 278 -10.47 -15.75 24.05
C LEU A 278 -11.22 -14.48 23.63
N ALA A 279 -10.60 -13.30 23.79
CA ALA A 279 -11.19 -12.04 23.39
C ALA A 279 -11.41 -11.98 21.87
N ILE A 280 -10.40 -12.25 21.04
CA ILE A 280 -10.53 -12.25 19.56
C ILE A 280 -11.48 -13.35 19.04
N ALA A 281 -11.61 -14.46 19.77
CA ALA A 281 -12.57 -15.52 19.46
C ALA A 281 -14.03 -15.11 19.73
N GLY A 282 -14.27 -14.01 20.45
CA GLY A 282 -15.60 -13.51 20.76
C GLY A 282 -16.28 -14.24 21.91
N ILE A 283 -15.51 -14.75 22.89
CA ILE A 283 -16.06 -15.49 24.04
C ILE A 283 -16.49 -14.53 25.15
N PRO A 284 -17.74 -14.60 25.66
CA PRO A 284 -18.18 -13.81 26.79
C PRO A 284 -17.35 -14.11 28.06
N PRO A 285 -17.07 -13.12 28.93
CA PRO A 285 -17.51 -11.72 28.91
C PRO A 285 -16.46 -10.75 28.33
N LEU A 286 -15.61 -11.18 27.39
CA LEU A 286 -14.46 -10.38 26.92
C LEU A 286 -14.85 -9.33 25.86
N ALA A 287 -14.00 -8.33 25.66
CA ALA A 287 -14.32 -7.17 24.80
C ALA A 287 -14.64 -7.52 23.34
N GLY A 288 -14.02 -8.57 22.80
CA GLY A 288 -14.28 -9.00 21.43
C GLY A 288 -15.68 -9.62 21.23
N PHE A 289 -16.34 -10.11 22.29
CA PHE A 289 -17.73 -10.58 22.21
C PHE A 289 -18.66 -9.41 21.86
N PHE A 290 -18.69 -8.37 22.69
CA PHE A 290 -19.57 -7.21 22.52
C PHE A 290 -19.38 -6.53 21.16
N SER A 291 -18.12 -6.33 20.75
CA SER A 291 -17.83 -5.63 19.50
C SER A 291 -18.13 -6.47 18.25
N LYS A 292 -17.88 -7.78 18.27
CA LYS A 292 -18.07 -8.64 17.10
C LYS A 292 -19.53 -9.05 16.92
N ASP A 293 -20.23 -9.28 18.02
CA ASP A 293 -21.65 -9.64 17.98
C ASP A 293 -22.48 -8.52 17.37
N GLU A 294 -22.22 -7.26 17.76
CA GLU A 294 -22.88 -6.09 17.16
C GLU A 294 -22.65 -6.00 15.64
N ILE A 295 -21.42 -6.25 15.17
CA ILE A 295 -21.13 -6.25 13.72
C ILE A 295 -21.95 -7.33 13.00
N LEU A 296 -22.07 -8.52 13.60
CA LEU A 296 -22.86 -9.61 13.02
C LEU A 296 -24.35 -9.26 13.03
N TRP A 297 -24.86 -8.73 14.13
CA TRP A 297 -26.24 -8.25 14.22
C TRP A 297 -26.55 -7.26 13.11
N GLN A 298 -25.75 -6.20 12.98
CA GLN A 298 -25.92 -5.16 11.97
C GLN A 298 -25.72 -5.69 10.55
N ALA A 299 -24.84 -6.68 10.35
CA ALA A 299 -24.70 -7.34 9.05
C ALA A 299 -25.97 -8.08 8.62
N PHE A 300 -26.85 -8.44 9.56
CA PHE A 300 -28.15 -9.04 9.29
C PHE A 300 -29.30 -8.01 9.27
N SER A 301 -29.35 -7.12 10.25
CA SER A 301 -30.51 -6.25 10.54
C SER A 301 -30.49 -4.89 9.83
N SER A 302 -29.31 -4.41 9.41
CA SER A 302 -29.19 -3.15 8.67
C SER A 302 -29.82 -3.26 7.27
N PRO A 303 -30.41 -2.18 6.73
CA PRO A 303 -30.88 -2.11 5.33
C PRO A 303 -29.80 -2.41 4.29
N HIS A 304 -28.52 -2.18 4.61
CA HIS A 304 -27.39 -2.52 3.75
C HIS A 304 -26.81 -3.91 4.04
N GLY A 305 -27.31 -4.58 5.08
CA GLY A 305 -26.97 -5.93 5.47
C GLY A 305 -27.65 -7.01 4.61
N SER A 306 -27.25 -8.25 4.83
CA SER A 306 -27.94 -9.41 4.27
C SER A 306 -27.63 -10.68 5.07
N ALA A 307 -28.54 -11.65 5.03
CA ALA A 307 -28.32 -12.96 5.63
C ALA A 307 -27.03 -13.66 5.13
N ALA A 308 -26.63 -13.41 3.88
CA ALA A 308 -25.39 -13.95 3.31
C ALA A 308 -24.14 -13.32 3.93
N LEU A 309 -24.15 -12.00 4.16
CA LEU A 309 -23.06 -11.30 4.84
C LEU A 309 -22.94 -11.76 6.30
N TRP A 310 -24.06 -11.87 7.00
CA TRP A 310 -24.11 -12.43 8.35
C TRP A 310 -23.59 -13.87 8.41
N ALA A 311 -24.07 -14.76 7.53
CA ALA A 311 -23.64 -16.16 7.49
C ALA A 311 -22.13 -16.30 7.22
N THR A 312 -21.60 -15.47 6.31
CA THR A 312 -20.15 -15.37 6.07
C THR A 312 -19.43 -14.92 7.33
N GLY A 313 -19.93 -13.89 8.01
CA GLY A 313 -19.39 -13.41 9.28
C GLY A 313 -19.39 -14.48 10.38
N VAL A 314 -20.46 -15.25 10.55
CA VAL A 314 -20.53 -16.33 11.56
C VAL A 314 -19.55 -17.46 11.23
N LEU A 315 -19.45 -17.85 9.95
CA LEU A 315 -18.48 -18.85 9.51
C LEU A 315 -17.05 -18.40 9.84
N VAL A 316 -16.71 -17.16 9.50
CA VAL A 316 -15.39 -16.57 9.81
C VAL A 316 -15.15 -16.51 11.32
N ALA A 317 -16.19 -16.37 12.14
CA ALA A 317 -16.05 -16.36 13.59
C ALA A 317 -15.60 -17.72 14.11
N GLY A 318 -16.21 -18.80 13.62
CA GLY A 318 -15.78 -20.16 13.90
C GLY A 318 -14.35 -20.45 13.40
N LEU A 319 -14.01 -20.01 12.18
CA LEU A 319 -12.64 -20.17 11.64
C LEU A 319 -11.61 -19.42 12.47
N THR A 320 -11.95 -18.20 12.92
CA THR A 320 -11.11 -17.38 13.82
C THR A 320 -10.83 -18.09 15.12
N ALA A 321 -11.88 -18.60 15.76
CA ALA A 321 -11.73 -19.36 16.99
C ALA A 321 -10.84 -20.59 16.77
N PHE A 322 -11.04 -21.31 15.67
CA PHE A 322 -10.22 -22.47 15.32
C PHE A 322 -8.73 -22.15 15.13
N TYR A 323 -8.34 -21.22 14.24
CA TYR A 323 -6.92 -21.00 13.96
C TYR A 323 -6.19 -20.35 15.15
N MET A 324 -6.88 -19.54 15.94
CA MET A 324 -6.29 -18.92 17.14
C MET A 324 -6.06 -19.96 18.24
N PHE A 325 -7.03 -20.86 18.47
CA PHE A 325 -6.84 -21.93 19.46
C PHE A 325 -5.87 -23.01 18.97
N ARG A 326 -5.80 -23.29 17.66
CA ARG A 326 -4.73 -24.09 17.08
C ARG A 326 -3.37 -23.52 17.46
N GLN A 327 -3.15 -22.22 17.28
CA GLN A 327 -1.92 -21.55 17.67
C GLN A 327 -1.66 -21.68 19.18
N VAL A 328 -2.66 -21.45 20.03
CA VAL A 328 -2.52 -21.63 21.49
C VAL A 328 -2.09 -23.05 21.86
N PHE A 329 -2.76 -24.08 21.32
CA PHE A 329 -2.45 -25.47 21.63
C PHE A 329 -1.08 -25.90 21.12
N MET A 330 -0.70 -25.50 19.90
CA MET A 330 0.61 -25.84 19.34
C MET A 330 1.77 -25.17 20.08
N VAL A 331 1.58 -23.93 20.57
CA VAL A 331 2.66 -23.16 21.20
C VAL A 331 2.78 -23.47 22.70
N PHE A 332 1.67 -23.47 23.45
CA PHE A 332 1.71 -23.48 24.91
C PHE A 332 1.43 -24.85 25.54
N PHE A 333 0.67 -25.70 24.86
CA PHE A 333 0.25 -27.01 25.39
C PHE A 333 1.01 -28.16 24.73
N GLY A 334 0.78 -29.38 25.24
CA GLY A 334 1.45 -30.59 24.76
C GLY A 334 2.91 -30.72 25.21
N THR A 335 3.67 -31.52 24.47
CA THR A 335 5.10 -31.75 24.72
C THR A 335 5.95 -30.65 24.09
N CYS A 336 7.03 -30.27 24.77
CA CYS A 336 7.98 -29.31 24.23
C CYS A 336 8.81 -29.95 23.12
N ARG A 337 8.70 -29.39 21.90
CA ARG A 337 9.40 -29.84 20.69
C ARG A 337 10.63 -28.97 20.34
N ALA A 338 11.01 -28.08 21.25
CA ALA A 338 12.24 -27.29 21.12
C ALA A 338 13.47 -28.21 21.17
N ASP A 339 14.54 -27.82 20.50
CA ASP A 339 15.85 -28.47 20.62
C ASP A 339 16.42 -28.33 22.04
N LEU A 340 17.37 -29.20 22.38
CA LEU A 340 17.94 -29.30 23.72
C LEU A 340 18.57 -27.98 24.19
N GLU A 341 19.28 -27.28 23.30
CA GLU A 341 19.95 -26.01 23.62
C GLU A 341 18.92 -24.92 23.96
N THR A 342 17.92 -24.71 23.09
CA THR A 342 16.84 -23.76 23.35
C THR A 342 16.09 -24.08 24.64
N ARG A 343 15.85 -25.37 24.92
CA ARG A 343 15.12 -25.81 26.12
C ARG A 343 15.79 -25.41 27.43
N HIS A 344 17.13 -25.38 27.49
CA HIS A 344 17.87 -24.95 28.68
C HIS A 344 17.76 -23.44 28.94
N HIS A 345 17.50 -22.65 27.90
CA HIS A 345 17.36 -21.20 27.98
C HIS A 345 15.92 -20.71 28.06
N LEU A 346 14.92 -21.61 28.14
CA LEU A 346 13.52 -21.22 28.28
C LEU A 346 13.27 -20.56 29.64
N HIS A 347 13.00 -19.25 29.61
CA HIS A 347 12.60 -18.47 30.76
C HIS A 347 11.65 -17.35 30.33
N GLU A 348 10.86 -16.87 31.29
CA GLU A 348 9.93 -15.76 31.07
C GLU A 348 10.68 -14.50 30.65
N SER A 349 10.00 -13.69 29.81
CA SER A 349 10.55 -12.42 29.37
C SER A 349 10.67 -11.41 30.53
N PRO A 350 11.62 -10.46 30.46
CA PRO A 350 11.79 -9.45 31.50
C PRO A 350 10.54 -8.57 31.68
N ALA A 351 10.46 -7.88 32.82
CA ALA A 351 9.34 -7.01 33.18
C ALA A 351 9.00 -5.95 32.10
N VAL A 352 10.01 -5.46 31.37
CA VAL A 352 9.86 -4.50 30.27
C VAL A 352 8.99 -5.06 29.13
N MET A 353 8.95 -6.38 28.94
CA MET A 353 8.10 -7.05 27.97
C MET A 353 6.78 -7.53 28.58
N THR A 354 6.79 -8.07 29.80
CA THR A 354 5.60 -8.67 30.41
C THR A 354 4.61 -7.67 30.99
N ILE A 355 5.05 -6.53 31.55
CA ILE A 355 4.15 -5.49 32.08
C ILE A 355 3.20 -4.95 30.98
N PRO A 356 3.69 -4.57 29.78
CA PRO A 356 2.79 -4.19 28.68
C PRO A 356 1.75 -5.26 28.33
N LEU A 357 2.08 -6.55 28.39
CA LEU A 357 1.13 -7.64 28.11
C LEU A 357 -0.02 -7.66 29.13
N TRP A 358 0.28 -7.49 30.41
CA TRP A 358 -0.75 -7.42 31.46
C TRP A 358 -1.70 -6.23 31.27
N ILE A 359 -1.15 -5.06 30.92
CA ILE A 359 -1.95 -3.86 30.65
C ILE A 359 -2.88 -4.09 29.44
N LEU A 360 -2.35 -4.63 28.34
CA LEU A 360 -3.12 -4.88 27.12
C LEU A 360 -4.16 -5.98 27.30
N MET A 361 -3.84 -7.02 28.07
CA MET A 361 -4.80 -8.04 28.47
C MET A 361 -5.94 -7.43 29.32
N GLY A 362 -5.62 -6.55 30.27
CA GLY A 362 -6.63 -5.82 31.04
C GLY A 362 -7.58 -5.04 30.14
N GLY A 363 -7.06 -4.33 29.12
CA GLY A 363 -7.88 -3.66 28.11
C GLY A 363 -8.75 -4.64 27.29
N SER A 364 -8.26 -5.84 26.99
CA SER A 364 -9.00 -6.88 26.26
C SER A 364 -10.19 -7.45 27.05
N ILE A 365 -10.18 -7.30 28.37
CA ILE A 365 -11.28 -7.69 29.27
C ILE A 365 -12.24 -6.50 29.44
N LEU A 366 -11.69 -5.34 29.83
CA LEU A 366 -12.47 -4.20 30.33
C LEU A 366 -13.06 -3.33 29.22
N ALA A 367 -12.43 -3.25 28.03
CA ALA A 367 -12.93 -2.38 26.95
C ALA A 367 -14.34 -2.76 26.47
N GLY A 368 -14.76 -4.01 26.67
CA GLY A 368 -16.11 -4.49 26.39
C GLY A 368 -17.19 -3.79 27.19
N LEU A 369 -16.86 -3.38 28.43
CA LEU A 369 -17.80 -2.73 29.33
C LEU A 369 -18.30 -1.41 28.77
N LEU A 370 -17.51 -0.72 27.93
CA LEU A 370 -17.88 0.56 27.31
C LEU A 370 -19.10 0.47 26.38
N TRP A 371 -19.45 -0.74 25.91
CA TRP A 371 -20.65 -0.96 25.11
C TRP A 371 -21.91 -1.19 25.96
N LEU A 372 -21.73 -1.64 27.20
CA LEU A 372 -22.86 -2.02 28.05
C LEU A 372 -23.55 -0.77 28.62
N PRO A 373 -24.90 -0.79 28.75
CA PRO A 373 -25.68 0.33 29.28
C PRO A 373 -25.60 0.39 30.81
N PHE A 374 -24.41 0.62 31.35
CA PHE A 374 -24.26 0.89 32.78
C PHE A 374 -24.57 2.37 33.06
N ASP A 375 -25.29 2.64 34.15
CA ASP A 375 -25.56 4.02 34.62
C ASP A 375 -24.29 4.83 34.99
N LEU A 376 -23.11 4.19 34.93
CA LEU A 376 -21.81 4.78 35.25
C LEU A 376 -21.22 5.62 34.10
N PHE A 377 -21.61 5.37 32.85
CA PHE A 377 -21.08 6.09 31.69
C PHE A 377 -22.04 6.04 30.49
N VAL A 378 -21.90 7.01 29.58
CA VAL A 378 -22.62 7.00 28.30
C VAL A 378 -22.08 5.85 27.45
N PRO A 379 -22.93 4.93 26.94
CA PRO A 379 -22.50 3.87 26.05
C PRO A 379 -21.72 4.40 24.85
N PHE A 380 -20.72 3.65 24.40
CA PHE A 380 -19.80 4.08 23.34
C PHE A 380 -20.51 4.51 22.05
N GLU A 381 -21.59 3.82 21.69
CA GLU A 381 -22.47 4.15 20.56
C GLU A 381 -23.09 5.55 20.71
N HIS A 382 -23.77 5.81 21.83
CA HIS A 382 -24.37 7.12 22.12
C HIS A 382 -23.34 8.25 22.24
N TRP A 383 -22.10 7.93 22.65
CA TRP A 383 -21.02 8.92 22.66
C TRP A 383 -20.57 9.31 21.24
N LEU A 384 -20.61 8.37 20.28
CA LEU A 384 -20.28 8.62 18.87
C LEU A 384 -21.44 9.17 18.03
N ALA A 385 -22.68 8.97 18.46
CA ALA A 385 -23.90 9.39 17.79
C ALA A 385 -23.85 10.82 17.18
N PRO A 386 -23.34 11.87 17.86
CA PRO A 386 -23.30 13.22 17.26
C PRO A 386 -22.50 13.35 15.96
N VAL A 387 -21.55 12.44 15.72
CA VAL A 387 -20.69 12.41 14.52
C VAL A 387 -21.16 11.37 13.50
N MET A 388 -21.93 10.36 13.94
CA MET A 388 -22.33 9.21 13.11
C MET A 388 -23.81 9.25 12.70
N GLU A 389 -24.71 9.75 13.54
CA GLU A 389 -26.17 9.75 13.29
C GLU A 389 -26.64 10.89 12.37
N GLN A 390 -25.83 11.93 12.12
CA GLN A 390 -26.25 13.08 11.30
C GLN A 390 -26.62 12.70 9.86
N HIS A 391 -26.20 11.53 9.36
CA HIS A 391 -26.39 11.13 7.96
C HIS A 391 -26.82 9.66 7.79
N GLY A 392 -27.56 9.11 8.75
CA GLY A 392 -28.22 7.82 8.59
C GLY A 392 -27.46 6.66 9.21
N GLU A 393 -27.46 6.60 10.55
CA GLU A 393 -27.59 5.27 11.15
C GLU A 393 -28.94 4.72 10.66
N ALA A 394 -28.85 3.68 9.85
CA ALA A 394 -30.04 2.99 9.46
C ALA A 394 -30.65 2.38 10.73
N GLN A 395 -31.76 2.97 11.19
CA GLN A 395 -32.54 2.40 12.28
C GLN A 395 -32.74 0.91 11.97
N ALA A 396 -32.12 0.06 12.79
CA ALA A 396 -32.24 -1.38 12.67
C ALA A 396 -33.73 -1.69 12.51
N ALA A 397 -34.07 -2.45 11.47
CA ALA A 397 -35.41 -2.99 11.37
C ALA A 397 -35.73 -3.62 12.72
N THR A 398 -36.93 -3.38 13.27
CA THR A 398 -37.41 -3.86 14.57
C THR A 398 -37.47 -5.39 14.61
N ALA A 399 -36.31 -6.03 14.57
CA ALA A 399 -36.12 -7.43 14.76
C ALA A 399 -36.22 -7.68 16.26
N GLY A 400 -37.17 -8.54 16.66
CA GLY A 400 -37.43 -8.78 18.07
C GLY A 400 -36.20 -9.34 18.79
N ALA A 401 -36.03 -8.99 20.08
CA ALA A 401 -34.92 -9.43 20.94
C ALA A 401 -34.66 -10.95 20.93
N GLY A 402 -35.68 -11.76 20.60
CA GLY A 402 -35.54 -13.21 20.41
C GLY A 402 -34.70 -13.60 19.19
N LEU A 403 -34.79 -12.87 18.08
CA LEU A 403 -33.97 -13.11 16.89
C LEU A 403 -32.52 -12.72 17.15
N GLU A 404 -32.28 -11.56 17.76
CA GLU A 404 -30.95 -11.12 18.17
C GLU A 404 -30.26 -12.17 19.04
N SER A 405 -30.96 -12.64 20.08
CA SER A 405 -30.47 -13.70 20.96
C SER A 405 -30.15 -15.00 20.21
N LEU A 406 -30.98 -15.37 19.23
CA LEU A 406 -30.76 -16.57 18.42
C LEU A 406 -29.51 -16.43 17.52
N LEU A 407 -29.31 -15.28 16.88
CA LEU A 407 -28.15 -15.03 16.02
C LEU A 407 -26.86 -14.99 16.85
N MET A 408 -26.90 -14.34 18.02
CA MET A 408 -25.81 -14.32 18.99
C MET A 408 -25.43 -15.73 19.46
N LEU A 409 -26.41 -16.54 19.89
CA LEU A 409 -26.20 -17.93 20.30
C LEU A 409 -25.63 -18.78 19.17
N THR A 410 -26.06 -18.53 17.93
CA THR A 410 -25.54 -19.22 16.74
C THR A 410 -24.07 -18.87 16.51
N SER A 411 -23.70 -17.58 16.60
CA SER A 411 -22.30 -17.13 16.52
C SER A 411 -21.42 -17.78 17.59
N LEU A 412 -21.90 -17.83 18.84
CA LEU A 412 -21.23 -18.51 19.95
C LEU A 412 -21.06 -20.01 19.70
N ALA A 413 -22.08 -20.68 19.16
CA ALA A 413 -22.01 -22.10 18.84
C ALA A 413 -20.93 -22.40 17.78
N PHE A 414 -20.81 -21.55 16.74
CA PHE A 414 -19.75 -21.66 15.74
C PHE A 414 -18.36 -21.41 16.32
N ALA A 415 -18.21 -20.39 17.17
CA ALA A 415 -16.94 -20.13 17.87
C ALA A 415 -16.55 -21.31 18.77
N ALA A 416 -17.47 -21.80 19.61
CA ALA A 416 -17.25 -22.95 20.48
C ALA A 416 -16.94 -24.24 19.67
N GLY A 417 -17.62 -24.44 18.55
CA GLY A 417 -17.33 -25.53 17.61
C GLY A 417 -15.92 -25.44 17.04
N GLY A 418 -15.48 -24.24 16.65
CA GLY A 418 -14.11 -23.98 16.20
C GLY A 418 -13.05 -24.29 17.26
N ILE A 419 -13.27 -23.84 18.51
CA ILE A 419 -12.39 -24.14 19.65
C ILE A 419 -12.35 -25.65 19.92
N GLY A 420 -13.52 -26.30 19.97
CA GLY A 420 -13.64 -27.73 20.23
C GLY A 420 -12.96 -28.58 19.16
N LEU A 421 -13.09 -28.20 17.89
CA LEU A 421 -12.40 -28.87 16.79
C LEU A 421 -10.87 -28.67 16.89
N ALA A 422 -10.40 -27.46 17.18
CA ALA A 422 -8.98 -27.19 17.40
C ALA A 422 -8.42 -28.01 18.57
N TYR A 423 -9.16 -28.12 19.67
CA TYR A 423 -8.78 -28.94 20.83
C TYR A 423 -8.65 -30.41 20.45
N ARG A 424 -9.66 -30.96 19.74
CA ARG A 424 -9.64 -32.37 19.32
C ARG A 424 -8.51 -32.72 18.37
N MET A 425 -8.07 -31.75 17.57
CA MET A 425 -7.01 -31.92 16.58
C MET A 425 -5.61 -31.71 17.14
N TYR A 426 -5.40 -30.69 17.97
CA TYR A 426 -4.05 -30.23 18.35
C TYR A 426 -3.73 -30.37 19.84
N ALA A 427 -4.72 -30.59 20.71
CA ALA A 427 -4.48 -30.79 22.14
C ALA A 427 -4.67 -32.24 22.55
N SER A 428 -5.80 -32.87 22.19
CA SER A 428 -6.05 -34.29 22.49
C SER A 428 -5.52 -35.24 21.43
N GLU A 429 -5.18 -34.72 20.24
CA GLU A 429 -4.74 -35.49 19.06
C GLU A 429 -5.71 -36.64 18.68
N SER A 430 -6.97 -36.54 19.10
CA SER A 430 -8.03 -37.53 18.81
C SER A 430 -8.46 -37.53 17.34
N LEU A 431 -8.24 -36.42 16.65
CA LEU A 431 -8.50 -36.24 15.23
C LEU A 431 -7.19 -35.80 14.56
N ARG A 432 -6.76 -36.52 13.52
CA ARG A 432 -5.55 -36.17 12.78
C ARG A 432 -5.88 -35.14 11.70
N PRO A 433 -5.24 -33.96 11.65
CA PRO A 433 -5.43 -33.00 10.56
C PRO A 433 -5.16 -33.59 9.17
N GLU A 434 -4.25 -34.57 9.10
CA GLU A 434 -3.84 -35.23 7.86
C GLU A 434 -5.01 -35.99 7.22
N THR A 435 -5.89 -36.60 8.01
CA THR A 435 -7.02 -37.39 7.48
C THR A 435 -8.02 -36.51 6.73
N PHE A 436 -8.25 -35.28 7.21
CA PHE A 436 -9.11 -34.30 6.53
C PHE A 436 -8.47 -33.79 5.23
N SER A 437 -7.16 -33.54 5.26
CA SER A 437 -6.41 -33.13 4.07
C SER A 437 -6.45 -34.21 2.99
N GLU A 438 -6.21 -35.47 3.37
CA GLU A 438 -6.26 -36.62 2.47
C GLU A 438 -7.67 -36.89 1.93
N ALA A 439 -8.70 -36.77 2.78
CA ALA A 439 -10.10 -36.96 2.36
C ALA A 439 -10.54 -35.97 1.28
N LEU A 440 -9.99 -34.75 1.26
CA LEU A 440 -10.26 -33.72 0.26
C LEU A 440 -9.25 -33.73 -0.90
N GLY A 441 -8.44 -34.78 -1.04
CA GLY A 441 -7.45 -34.92 -2.11
C GLY A 441 -6.26 -33.96 -2.02
N GLY A 442 -6.03 -33.35 -0.85
CA GLY A 442 -4.89 -32.47 -0.55
C GLY A 442 -4.86 -31.12 -1.29
N LEU A 443 -5.65 -30.94 -2.35
CA LEU A 443 -5.69 -29.71 -3.14
C LEU A 443 -6.17 -28.50 -2.33
N PRO A 444 -7.26 -28.56 -1.54
CA PRO A 444 -7.71 -27.42 -0.75
C PRO A 444 -6.66 -27.01 0.29
N TYR A 445 -6.02 -27.98 0.95
CA TYR A 445 -4.93 -27.71 1.88
C TYR A 445 -3.75 -27.03 1.19
N ARG A 446 -3.30 -27.53 0.02
CA ARG A 446 -2.22 -26.92 -0.76
C ARG A 446 -2.57 -25.51 -1.24
N ALA A 447 -3.82 -25.27 -1.63
CA ALA A 447 -4.28 -23.95 -2.05
C ALA A 447 -4.19 -22.94 -0.90
N VAL A 448 -4.73 -23.29 0.26
CA VAL A 448 -4.71 -22.45 1.46
C VAL A 448 -3.27 -22.24 1.97
N LEU A 449 -2.45 -23.30 1.98
CA LEU A 449 -1.04 -23.25 2.37
C LEU A 449 -0.24 -22.29 1.49
N ASN A 450 -0.48 -22.34 0.16
CA ASN A 450 0.14 -21.45 -0.82
C ASN A 450 -0.64 -20.14 -1.04
N LYS A 451 -1.53 -19.74 -0.11
CA LYS A 451 -2.22 -18.45 -0.14
C LYS A 451 -3.02 -18.21 -1.44
N TYR A 452 -3.60 -19.28 -1.99
CA TYR A 452 -4.30 -19.33 -3.27
C TYR A 452 -3.46 -18.91 -4.49
N TRP A 453 -2.13 -18.92 -4.37
CA TRP A 453 -1.18 -18.47 -5.39
C TRP A 453 -1.39 -17.02 -5.88
N ILE A 454 -2.00 -16.18 -5.04
CA ILE A 454 -2.31 -14.78 -5.37
C ILE A 454 -1.02 -13.96 -5.51
N ASP A 455 -0.01 -14.24 -4.69
CA ASP A 455 1.30 -13.58 -4.79
C ASP A 455 1.99 -13.89 -6.13
N GLU A 456 1.94 -15.14 -6.57
CA GLU A 456 2.49 -15.60 -7.84
C GLU A 456 1.74 -15.00 -9.02
N LEU A 457 0.41 -14.92 -8.93
CA LEU A 457 -0.44 -14.28 -9.93
C LEU A 457 -0.07 -12.80 -10.06
N TYR A 458 0.08 -12.06 -8.96
CA TYR A 458 0.46 -10.64 -9.00
C TYR A 458 1.89 -10.45 -9.50
N GLY A 459 2.81 -11.33 -9.11
CA GLY A 459 4.17 -11.36 -9.64
C GLY A 459 4.19 -11.58 -11.15
N LEU A 460 3.33 -12.45 -11.68
CA LEU A 460 3.24 -12.72 -13.11
C LEU A 460 2.58 -11.57 -13.88
N VAL A 461 1.40 -11.12 -13.44
CA VAL A 461 0.58 -10.16 -14.18
C VAL A 461 1.15 -8.74 -14.05
N PHE A 462 1.34 -8.26 -12.82
CA PHE A 462 1.71 -6.87 -12.59
C PHE A 462 3.21 -6.65 -12.62
N VAL A 463 4.00 -7.47 -11.90
CA VAL A 463 5.44 -7.23 -11.79
C VAL A 463 6.15 -7.57 -13.10
N ARG A 464 6.03 -8.82 -13.60
CA ARG A 464 6.67 -9.21 -14.86
C ARG A 464 6.06 -8.48 -16.07
N GLY A 465 4.75 -8.23 -16.07
CA GLY A 465 4.09 -7.43 -17.10
C GLY A 465 4.67 -6.02 -17.20
N THR A 466 4.81 -5.32 -16.07
CA THR A 466 5.41 -3.97 -16.05
C THR A 466 6.87 -4.00 -16.46
N LEU A 467 7.66 -4.98 -16.00
CA LEU A 467 9.06 -5.12 -16.40
C LEU A 467 9.21 -5.37 -17.91
N LEU A 468 8.28 -6.10 -18.53
CA LEU A 468 8.26 -6.30 -19.98
C LEU A 468 8.02 -4.97 -20.70
N LEU A 469 7.05 -4.18 -20.25
CA LEU A 469 6.77 -2.85 -20.81
C LEU A 469 7.96 -1.91 -20.65
N CYS A 470 8.61 -1.89 -19.48
CA CYS A 470 9.83 -1.10 -19.26
C CYS A 470 10.96 -1.53 -20.19
N ARG A 471 11.16 -2.84 -20.42
CA ARG A 471 12.16 -3.34 -21.36
C ARG A 471 11.83 -2.97 -22.80
N ALA A 472 10.57 -3.01 -23.19
CA ALA A 472 10.13 -2.58 -24.52
C ALA A 472 10.34 -1.08 -24.73
N ALA A 473 10.01 -0.25 -23.72
CA ALA A 473 10.25 1.19 -23.74
C ALA A 473 11.74 1.51 -23.80
N ALA A 474 12.57 0.86 -22.97
CA ALA A 474 14.02 1.02 -23.00
C ALA A 474 14.63 0.57 -24.34
N TRP A 475 14.12 -0.51 -24.92
CA TRP A 475 14.54 -0.94 -26.26
C TRP A 475 14.19 0.11 -27.32
N PHE A 476 12.98 0.67 -27.27
CA PHE A 476 12.54 1.72 -28.19
C PHE A 476 13.40 2.98 -28.05
N ASP A 477 13.67 3.41 -26.82
CA ASP A 477 14.52 4.56 -26.52
C ASP A 477 15.95 4.37 -27.10
N LEU A 478 16.60 3.26 -26.73
CA LEU A 478 17.98 2.97 -27.13
C LEU A 478 18.17 2.67 -28.63
N HIS A 479 17.15 2.16 -29.34
CA HIS A 479 17.29 1.76 -30.74
C HIS A 479 16.64 2.73 -31.71
N VAL A 480 15.50 3.31 -31.35
CA VAL A 480 14.74 4.20 -32.23
C VAL A 480 15.11 5.65 -31.93
N ILE A 481 15.00 6.09 -30.68
CA ILE A 481 15.26 7.50 -30.34
C ILE A 481 16.76 7.79 -30.48
N ASP A 482 17.62 7.04 -29.81
CA ASP A 482 19.07 7.21 -29.91
C ASP A 482 19.57 6.97 -31.33
N GLY A 483 19.03 5.97 -32.03
CA GLY A 483 19.37 5.71 -33.43
C GLY A 483 19.05 6.87 -34.37
N LEU A 484 17.92 7.56 -34.17
CA LEU A 484 17.58 8.77 -34.93
C LEU A 484 18.51 9.94 -34.59
N VAL A 485 18.82 10.13 -33.30
CA VAL A 485 19.74 11.19 -32.85
C VAL A 485 21.14 10.96 -33.42
N ASP A 486 21.68 9.74 -33.28
CA ASP A 486 22.99 9.37 -33.81
C ASP A 486 23.04 9.44 -35.34
N GLY A 487 21.96 9.04 -36.01
CA GLY A 487 21.81 9.18 -37.46
C GLY A 487 21.86 10.64 -37.90
N SER A 488 21.16 11.54 -37.20
CA SER A 488 21.21 12.97 -37.48
C SER A 488 22.62 13.54 -37.25
N ALA A 489 23.29 13.13 -36.18
CA ALA A 489 24.67 13.53 -35.89
C ALA A 489 25.64 13.03 -36.97
N ALA A 490 25.45 11.80 -37.46
CA ALA A 490 26.25 11.24 -38.56
C ALA A 490 26.06 12.03 -39.86
N LEU A 491 24.83 12.43 -40.20
CA LEU A 491 24.55 13.26 -41.38
C LEU A 491 25.21 14.63 -41.27
N VAL A 492 25.10 15.30 -40.12
CA VAL A 492 25.73 16.62 -39.90
C VAL A 492 27.26 16.52 -39.98
N ARG A 493 27.86 15.48 -39.36
CA ARG A 493 29.31 15.24 -39.48
C ARG A 493 29.73 14.95 -40.93
N GLY A 494 28.94 14.18 -41.66
CA GLY A 494 29.16 13.91 -43.08
C GLY A 494 29.11 15.18 -43.94
N TRP A 495 28.10 16.04 -43.70
CA TRP A 495 27.98 17.33 -44.38
C TRP A 495 29.13 18.28 -44.03
N SER A 496 29.52 18.35 -42.76
CA SER A 496 30.66 19.15 -42.31
C SER A 496 31.96 18.70 -42.99
N TRP A 497 32.19 17.39 -43.09
CA TRP A 497 33.33 16.84 -43.81
C TRP A 497 33.33 17.20 -45.31
N LEU A 498 32.17 17.12 -45.98
CA LEU A 498 32.01 17.53 -47.38
C LEU A 498 32.27 19.03 -47.54
N SER A 499 31.69 19.86 -46.68
CA SER A 499 31.88 21.31 -46.67
C SER A 499 33.36 21.67 -46.47
N GLY A 500 34.05 21.02 -45.54
CA GLY A 500 35.48 21.25 -45.30
C GLY A 500 36.35 20.84 -46.49
N ARG A 501 35.97 19.80 -47.24
CA ARG A 501 36.64 19.47 -48.50
C ARG A 501 36.38 20.50 -49.58
N PHE A 502 35.14 20.99 -49.72
CA PHE A 502 34.84 22.04 -50.67
C PHE A 502 35.66 23.31 -50.37
N ASP A 503 35.77 23.68 -49.10
CA ASP A 503 36.57 24.82 -48.66
C ASP A 503 38.05 24.66 -49.03
N LEU A 504 38.69 23.54 -48.61
CA LEU A 504 40.11 23.28 -48.87
C LEU A 504 40.47 23.15 -50.36
N TYR A 505 39.61 22.52 -51.16
CA TYR A 505 39.94 22.21 -52.56
C TYR A 505 39.41 23.25 -53.55
N VAL A 506 38.25 23.84 -53.30
CA VAL A 506 37.61 24.77 -54.23
C VAL A 506 37.88 26.21 -53.84
N VAL A 507 37.60 26.58 -52.59
CA VAL A 507 37.75 27.97 -52.14
C VAL A 507 39.23 28.32 -52.00
N ASP A 508 39.96 27.58 -51.15
CA ASP A 508 41.39 27.77 -50.98
C ASP A 508 42.15 27.47 -52.26
N GLY A 509 41.74 26.45 -53.02
CA GLY A 509 42.30 26.13 -54.33
C GLY A 509 42.16 27.29 -55.33
N ALA A 510 41.01 27.97 -55.37
CA ALA A 510 40.80 29.14 -56.22
C ALA A 510 41.66 30.33 -55.78
N VAL A 511 41.71 30.61 -54.46
CA VAL A 511 42.52 31.71 -53.91
C VAL A 511 44.01 31.48 -54.17
N ASN A 512 44.50 30.28 -53.86
CA ASN A 512 45.88 29.89 -54.15
C ASN A 512 46.16 29.92 -55.66
N GLY A 513 45.20 29.50 -56.50
CA GLY A 513 45.31 29.62 -57.94
C GLY A 513 45.45 31.07 -58.42
N VAL A 514 44.68 32.01 -57.86
CA VAL A 514 44.84 33.45 -58.16
C VAL A 514 46.21 33.95 -57.72
N ALA A 515 46.68 33.55 -56.55
CA ALA A 515 48.02 33.90 -56.07
C ALA A 515 49.11 33.35 -56.99
N ASP A 516 49.01 32.08 -57.41
CA ASP A 516 49.94 31.42 -58.31
C ASP A 516 49.96 32.07 -59.69
N VAL A 517 48.80 32.39 -60.25
CA VAL A 517 48.67 33.11 -61.53
C VAL A 517 49.29 34.50 -61.40
N THR A 518 48.99 35.24 -60.33
CA THR A 518 49.55 36.58 -60.10
C THR A 518 51.07 36.52 -60.00
N GLN A 519 51.62 35.55 -59.26
CA GLN A 519 53.06 35.34 -59.17
C GLN A 519 53.68 34.91 -60.52
N PHE A 520 52.99 34.08 -61.29
CA PHE A 520 53.43 33.65 -62.61
C PHE A 520 53.49 34.83 -63.58
N VAL A 521 52.41 35.63 -63.67
CA VAL A 521 52.35 36.85 -64.47
C VAL A 521 53.44 37.82 -64.02
N GLY A 522 53.59 38.05 -62.71
CA GLY A 522 54.64 38.91 -62.16
C GLY A 522 56.05 38.44 -62.58
N ARG A 523 56.32 37.13 -62.50
CA ARG A 523 57.59 36.54 -62.96
C ARG A 523 57.82 36.74 -64.47
N ARG A 524 56.77 36.70 -65.29
CA ARG A 524 56.85 36.93 -66.75
C ARG A 524 57.02 38.41 -67.09
N VAL A 525 56.25 39.29 -66.47
CA VAL A 525 56.32 40.75 -66.68
C VAL A 525 57.66 41.30 -66.21
N ARG A 526 58.25 40.76 -65.14
CA ARG A 526 59.61 41.11 -64.69
C ARG A 526 60.64 40.96 -65.82
N ASN A 527 60.50 39.97 -66.69
CA ASN A 527 61.44 39.75 -67.80
C ASN A 527 61.31 40.80 -68.92
N VAL A 528 60.24 41.61 -68.94
CA VAL A 528 60.10 42.76 -69.86
C VAL A 528 61.08 43.87 -69.50
N GLN A 529 61.47 43.99 -68.23
CA GLN A 529 62.54 44.88 -67.79
C GLN A 529 63.90 44.21 -67.98
N SER A 530 64.44 44.29 -69.20
CA SER A 530 65.71 43.64 -69.58
C SER A 530 66.96 44.39 -69.12
N GLY A 531 66.82 45.60 -68.56
CA GLY A 531 67.95 46.46 -68.18
C GLY A 531 68.69 47.12 -69.36
N ALA A 532 68.31 46.79 -70.61
CA ALA A 532 68.89 47.39 -71.81
C ALA A 532 68.25 48.76 -72.10
N ILE A 533 69.00 49.85 -71.92
CA ILE A 533 68.53 51.24 -72.12
C ILE A 533 67.85 51.43 -73.48
N ASN A 534 68.39 50.82 -74.54
CA ASN A 534 67.85 50.90 -75.89
C ASN A 534 66.41 50.36 -75.99
N ALA A 535 66.08 49.28 -75.26
CA ALA A 535 64.74 48.70 -75.26
C ALA A 535 63.71 49.67 -74.64
N TYR A 536 64.09 50.38 -73.57
CA TYR A 536 63.22 51.39 -72.95
C TYR A 536 62.99 52.59 -73.85
N LEU A 537 64.02 53.04 -74.58
CA LEU A 537 63.87 54.13 -75.57
C LEU A 537 62.87 53.76 -76.67
N TYR A 538 62.89 52.52 -77.17
CA TYR A 538 61.89 52.05 -78.14
C TYR A 538 60.47 52.04 -77.56
N VAL A 539 60.29 51.59 -76.31
CA VAL A 539 58.97 51.60 -75.66
C VAL A 539 58.46 53.03 -75.45
N VAL A 540 59.33 53.95 -75.03
CA VAL A 540 58.98 55.38 -74.87
C VAL A 540 58.62 55.99 -76.23
N LEU A 541 59.42 55.73 -77.27
CA LEU A 541 59.14 56.22 -78.62
C LEU A 541 57.81 55.68 -79.15
N LEU A 542 57.53 54.38 -78.98
CA LEU A 542 56.26 53.75 -79.35
C LEU A 542 55.10 54.31 -78.52
N GLY A 543 55.30 54.59 -77.24
CA GLY A 543 54.31 55.22 -76.37
C GLY A 543 54.01 56.67 -76.77
N VAL A 544 55.03 57.46 -77.14
CA VAL A 544 54.87 58.82 -77.65
C VAL A 544 54.21 58.81 -79.03
N LEU A 545 54.67 57.96 -79.95
CA LEU A 545 54.03 57.80 -81.26
C LEU A 545 52.59 57.33 -81.14
N GLY A 546 52.32 56.34 -80.29
CA GLY A 546 50.98 55.84 -80.02
C GLY A 546 50.10 56.91 -79.37
N GLY A 547 50.62 57.67 -78.42
CA GLY A 547 49.94 58.80 -77.79
C GLY A 547 49.67 59.95 -78.76
N VAL A 548 50.62 60.27 -79.64
CA VAL A 548 50.46 61.24 -80.72
C VAL A 548 49.43 60.75 -81.72
N LEU A 549 49.47 59.49 -82.15
CA LEU A 549 48.48 58.92 -83.07
C LEU A 549 47.09 58.86 -82.42
N LEU A 550 46.97 58.51 -81.15
CA LEU A 550 45.72 58.55 -80.39
C LEU A 550 45.20 59.99 -80.29
N TYR A 551 46.06 60.94 -79.92
CA TYR A 551 45.72 62.35 -79.87
C TYR A 551 45.31 62.90 -81.23
N TRP A 552 46.03 62.53 -82.30
CA TRP A 552 45.72 62.97 -83.67
C TRP A 552 44.44 62.32 -84.19
N SER A 553 44.20 61.04 -83.87
CA SER A 553 42.93 60.37 -84.18
C SER A 553 41.76 60.98 -83.43
N TRP A 554 41.98 61.41 -82.18
CA TRP A 554 40.98 62.07 -81.35
C TRP A 554 40.73 63.51 -81.82
N ALA A 555 41.78 64.25 -82.17
CA ALA A 555 41.72 65.63 -82.67
C ALA A 555 41.21 65.72 -84.12
N ALA A 556 41.40 64.69 -84.95
CA ALA A 556 40.81 64.60 -86.29
C ALA A 556 39.33 64.18 -86.26
N ALA A 557 38.85 63.65 -85.12
CA ALA A 557 37.46 63.27 -84.89
C ALA A 557 36.63 64.38 -84.20
N SER A 558 37.27 65.45 -83.72
CA SER A 558 36.67 66.66 -83.14
C SER A 558 36.72 67.83 -84.11
#